data_AF-A0A2V5WIH5-F1
#
_entry.id   AF-A0A2V5WIH5-F1
#
_cell.length_a   1.000
_cell.length_b   1.000
_cell.length_c   1.000
_cell.angle_alpha   90.00
_cell.angle_beta   90.00
_cell.angle_gamma   90.00
#
_symmetry.space_group_name_H-M   'P 1'
#
loop_
_entity.id
_entity.type
_entity.pdbx_description
1 polymer ?
#
loop_
_entity_poly.entity_id
_entity_poly.type
_entity_poly.pdbx_seq_one_letter_code
_entity_poly.pdbx_strand_id
1 'polypeptide(L)'
;MLIAPHPDDEALACSVILQQAVRAGAAIRIVYVTDGDDNPWPQRALEKRWRLSALDRKRWGKLRRAEALAALRVLDIGPADIQFLALPDQG
;
A
#
# COMPACT_ATOMS: atom_id res chain seq x y z
N MET A 1 -10.06 12.52 1.26
CA MET A 1 -8.66 12.28 0.84
C MET A 1 -7.92 11.65 2.01
N LEU A 2 -7.16 10.58 1.77
CA LEU A 2 -6.35 9.85 2.74
C LEU A 2 -4.90 9.81 2.24
N ILE A 3 -3.95 10.05 3.13
CA ILE A 3 -2.52 9.90 2.86
C ILE A 3 -2.00 8.78 3.76
N ALA A 4 -1.50 7.72 3.14
CA ALA A 4 -0.97 6.54 3.81
C ALA A 4 0.56 6.54 3.67
N PRO A 5 1.34 6.48 4.77
CA PRO A 5 2.80 6.35 4.70
C PRO A 5 3.24 5.15 3.85
N HIS A 6 2.62 3.99 4.06
CA HIS A 6 2.96 2.72 3.45
C HIS A 6 1.73 1.95 2.95
N PRO A 7 1.90 0.99 2.01
CA PRO A 7 0.80 0.15 1.52
C PRO A 7 0.36 -0.89 2.55
N ASP A 8 -0.75 -0.63 3.27
CA ASP A 8 -1.39 -1.42 4.34
C ASP A 8 -2.00 -0.50 5.41
N ASP A 9 -1.38 0.66 5.64
CA ASP A 9 -1.83 1.67 6.61
C ASP A 9 -3.29 2.10 6.37
N GLU A 10 -3.74 2.18 5.11
CA GLU A 10 -5.11 2.55 4.80
C GLU A 10 -6.12 1.50 5.29
N ALA A 11 -5.77 0.22 5.16
CA ALA A 11 -6.62 -0.88 5.57
C ALA A 11 -6.61 -1.03 7.08
N LEU A 12 -5.42 -0.95 7.70
CA LEU A 12 -5.24 -1.11 9.14
C LEU A 12 -5.87 0.03 9.93
N ALA A 13 -5.64 1.28 9.52
CA ALA A 13 -6.09 2.44 10.28
C ALA A 13 -7.45 2.98 9.82
N CYS A 14 -7.82 2.79 8.55
CA CYS A 14 -8.93 3.54 7.93
C CYS A 14 -9.98 2.69 7.22
N SER A 15 -9.92 1.35 7.24
CA SER A 15 -10.87 0.50 6.50
C SER A 15 -12.35 0.77 6.83
N VAL A 16 -12.68 0.99 8.09
CA VAL A 16 -14.06 1.26 8.52
C VAL A 16 -14.58 2.59 7.97
N ILE A 17 -13.80 3.67 8.09
CA ILE A 17 -14.19 4.99 7.60
C ILE A 17 -14.20 5.04 6.06
N LEU A 18 -13.28 4.32 5.40
CA LEU A 18 -13.29 4.17 3.94
C LEU A 18 -14.56 3.47 3.47
N GLN A 19 -14.96 2.36 4.10
CA GLN A 19 -16.23 1.70 3.78
C GLN A 19 -17.45 2.61 3.97
N GLN A 20 -17.48 3.39 5.06
CA GLN A 20 -18.55 4.34 5.30
C GLN A 20 -18.60 5.42 4.21
N ALA A 21 -17.45 5.95 3.80
CA ALA A 21 -17.34 6.94 2.74
C ALA A 21 -17.81 6.39 1.38
N VAL A 22 -17.40 5.16 1.04
CA VAL A 22 -17.85 4.47 -0.18
C VAL A 22 -19.37 4.31 -0.18
N ARG A 23 -19.95 3.83 0.92
CA ARG A 23 -21.42 3.67 1.05
C ARG A 23 -22.18 4.99 0.96
N ALA A 24 -21.56 6.09 1.38
CA ALA A 24 -22.12 7.42 1.27
C ALA A 24 -21.95 8.04 -0.14
N GLY A 25 -21.28 7.37 -1.07
CA GLY A 25 -20.99 7.90 -2.41
C GLY A 25 -20.01 9.08 -2.40
N ALA A 26 -19.16 9.16 -1.36
CA ALA A 26 -18.19 10.24 -1.25
C ALA A 26 -17.07 10.11 -2.30
N ALA A 27 -16.52 11.24 -2.74
CA ALA A 27 -15.31 11.25 -3.56
C ALA A 27 -14.10 10.80 -2.72
N ILE A 28 -13.43 9.74 -3.16
CA ILE A 28 -12.30 9.13 -2.46
C ILE A 28 -11.01 9.40 -3.24
N ARG A 29 -9.95 9.69 -2.50
CA ARG A 29 -8.58 9.79 -3.03
C ARG A 29 -7.64 9.22 -1.99
N ILE A 30 -6.83 8.24 -2.37
CA ILE A 30 -5.82 7.61 -1.52
C ILE A 30 -4.44 7.87 -2.13
N VAL A 31 -3.54 8.38 -1.31
CA VAL A 31 -2.17 8.68 -1.73
C VAL A 31 -1.19 7.92 -0.84
N TYR A 32 -0.39 7.06 -1.44
CA TYR A 32 0.71 6.37 -0.78
C TYR A 32 1.99 7.17 -0.91
N VAL A 33 2.64 7.44 0.22
CA VAL A 33 3.90 8.19 0.27
C VAL A 33 5.05 7.33 -0.28
N THR A 34 5.15 6.09 0.21
CA THR A 34 6.21 5.15 -0.19
C THR A 34 5.60 3.82 -0.67
N ASP A 35 6.45 2.95 -1.22
CA ASP A 35 6.06 1.59 -1.61
C ASP A 35 6.25 0.57 -0.47
N GLY A 36 6.75 1.00 0.69
CA GLY A 36 7.04 0.11 1.80
C GLY A 36 8.09 -0.95 1.48
N ASP A 37 9.05 -0.59 0.63
CA ASP A 37 10.03 -1.49 0.06
C ASP A 37 11.29 -1.66 0.92
N ASP A 38 11.45 -0.89 2.00
CA ASP A 38 12.64 -0.93 2.84
C ASP A 38 12.49 -1.68 4.17
N ASN A 39 11.29 -2.17 4.52
CA ASN A 39 11.12 -3.08 5.65
C ASN A 39 11.56 -4.51 5.30
N PRO A 40 12.68 -5.03 5.85
CA PRO A 40 13.25 -6.30 5.41
C PRO A 40 12.55 -7.52 6.00
N TRP A 41 11.82 -7.39 7.12
CA TRP A 41 11.34 -8.56 7.87
C TRP A 41 10.22 -9.33 7.16
N PRO A 42 9.16 -8.67 6.66
CA PRO A 42 8.12 -9.35 5.88
C PRO A 42 8.69 -10.00 4.62
N GLN A 43 9.59 -9.30 3.91
CA GLN A 43 10.24 -9.83 2.72
C GLN A 43 11.09 -11.06 3.03
N ARG A 44 11.90 -11.02 4.10
CA ARG A 44 12.70 -12.18 4.55
C ARG A 44 11.82 -13.38 4.88
N ALA A 45 10.73 -13.15 5.60
CA ALA A 45 9.81 -14.21 6.01
C ALA A 45 9.14 -14.86 4.79
N LEU A 46 8.67 -14.05 3.83
CA LEU A 46 7.97 -14.55 2.65
C LEU A 46 8.91 -15.18 1.62
N GLU A 47 10.02 -14.50 1.30
CA GLU A 47 10.95 -14.95 0.24
C GLU A 47 12.03 -15.92 0.75
N LYS A 48 12.13 -16.13 2.07
CA LYS A 48 13.12 -17.01 2.73
C LYS A 48 14.57 -16.67 2.37
N ARG A 49 14.88 -15.38 2.23
CA ARG A 49 16.21 -14.85 1.85
C ARG A 49 16.76 -13.94 2.94
N TRP A 50 17.98 -14.21 3.42
CA TRP A 50 18.63 -13.35 4.44
C TRP A 50 19.22 -12.06 3.88
N ARG A 51 19.85 -12.12 2.70
CA ARG A 51 20.42 -10.97 1.98
C ARG A 51 19.42 -10.50 0.95
N LEU A 52 19.10 -9.21 0.98
CA LEU A 52 18.19 -8.55 0.04
C LEU A 52 18.98 -7.54 -0.78
N SER A 53 18.87 -7.64 -2.11
CA SER A 53 19.43 -6.65 -3.03
C SER A 53 18.45 -5.50 -3.26
N ALA A 54 18.92 -4.40 -3.86
CA ALA A 54 18.03 -3.32 -4.30
C ALA A 54 16.98 -3.80 -5.32
N LEU A 55 17.30 -4.81 -6.14
CA LEU A 55 16.34 -5.42 -7.05
C LEU A 55 15.26 -6.22 -6.32
N ASP A 56 15.62 -6.89 -5.23
CA ASP A 56 14.66 -7.60 -4.38
C ASP A 56 13.70 -6.62 -3.70
N ARG A 57 14.21 -5.49 -3.16
CA ARG A 57 13.37 -4.43 -2.57
C ARG A 57 12.42 -3.83 -3.59
N LYS A 58 12.92 -3.50 -4.79
CA LYS A 58 12.08 -3.00 -5.88
C LYS A 58 10.98 -4.00 -6.30
N ARG A 59 11.27 -5.31 -6.29
CA ARG A 59 10.24 -6.35 -6.52
C ARG A 59 9.22 -6.35 -5.39
N TRP A 60 9.69 -6.25 -4.14
CA TRP A 60 8.85 -6.19 -2.95
C TRP A 60 7.88 -5.01 -2.98
N GLY A 61 8.35 -3.80 -3.27
CA GLY A 61 7.48 -2.62 -3.42
C GLY A 61 6.40 -2.81 -4.49
N LYS A 62 6.73 -3.42 -5.64
CA LYS A 62 5.73 -3.75 -6.68
C LYS A 62 4.66 -4.73 -6.19
N LEU A 63 5.06 -5.74 -5.41
CA LEU A 63 4.13 -6.68 -4.80
C LEU A 63 3.20 -5.95 -3.85
N ARG A 64 3.74 -5.13 -2.93
CA ARG A 64 2.96 -4.36 -1.96
C ARG A 64 1.99 -3.38 -2.63
N ARG A 65 2.37 -2.72 -3.72
CA ARG A 65 1.43 -1.92 -4.52
C ARG A 65 0.26 -2.76 -5.03
N ALA A 66 0.55 -3.95 -5.56
CA ALA A 66 -0.49 -4.84 -6.07
C ALA A 66 -1.42 -5.32 -4.94
N GLU A 67 -0.88 -5.61 -3.76
CA GLU A 67 -1.64 -5.96 -2.56
C GLU A 67 -2.57 -4.82 -2.12
N ALA A 68 -2.06 -3.58 -2.04
CA ALA A 68 -2.88 -2.41 -1.70
C ALA A 68 -4.01 -2.16 -2.71
N LEU A 69 -3.71 -2.28 -4.02
CA LEU A 69 -4.74 -2.18 -5.06
C LEU A 69 -5.80 -3.27 -4.91
N ALA A 70 -5.40 -4.50 -4.58
CA ALA A 70 -6.32 -5.61 -4.36
C ALA A 70 -7.18 -5.38 -3.11
N ALA A 71 -6.59 -4.89 -2.00
CA ALA A 71 -7.28 -4.57 -0.77
C ALA A 71 -8.33 -3.46 -0.96
N LEU A 72 -7.96 -2.39 -1.67
CA LEU A 72 -8.87 -1.28 -1.96
C LEU A 72 -10.00 -1.66 -2.92
N ARG A 73 -9.73 -2.58 -3.84
CA ARG A 73 -10.78 -3.15 -4.71
C ARG A 73 -11.85 -3.90 -3.91
N VAL A 74 -11.52 -4.52 -2.78
CA VAL A 74 -12.51 -5.15 -1.87
C VAL A 74 -13.45 -4.09 -1.26
N LEU A 75 -13.00 -2.84 -1.16
CA LEU A 75 -13.79 -1.71 -0.67
C LEU A 75 -14.49 -0.94 -1.80
N ASP A 76 -14.55 -1.48 -3.03
CA ASP A 76 -15.06 -0.80 -4.23
C ASP A 76 -14.33 0.50 -4.58
N ILE A 77 -13.06 0.64 -4.18
CA ILE A 77 -12.19 1.77 -4.55
C ILE A 77 -11.33 1.37 -5.74
N GLY A 78 -11.43 2.12 -6.84
CA GLY A 78 -10.74 1.81 -8.09
C GLY A 78 -9.33 2.40 -8.19
N PRO A 79 -8.49 1.91 -9.13
CA PRO A 79 -7.14 2.43 -9.34
C PRO A 79 -7.09 3.90 -9.76
N ALA A 80 -8.17 4.44 -10.34
CA ALA A 80 -8.26 5.86 -10.69
C ALA A 80 -8.22 6.79 -9.46
N ASP A 81 -8.64 6.28 -8.29
CA ASP A 81 -8.72 7.01 -7.03
C ASP A 81 -7.45 6.85 -6.18
N ILE A 82 -6.43 6.18 -6.72
CA ILE A 82 -5.23 5.78 -5.98
C ILE A 82 -4.00 6.40 -6.66
N GLN A 83 -3.06 6.90 -5.85
CA GLN A 83 -1.80 7.45 -6.32
C GLN A 83 -0.64 6.95 -5.46
N PHE A 84 0.46 6.58 -6.10
CA PHE A 84 1.71 6.25 -5.42
C PHE A 84 2.73 7.32 -5.74
N LEU A 85 3.27 7.98 -4.72
CA LEU A 85 4.30 9.01 -4.88
C LEU A 85 5.69 8.43 -5.12
N ALA A 86 5.92 7.17 -4.73
CA ALA A 86 7.19 6.46 -4.90
C ALA A 86 8.37 7.18 -4.20
N LEU A 87 8.13 7.85 -3.08
CA LEU A 87 9.21 8.43 -2.30
C LEU A 87 10.02 7.32 -1.62
N PRO A 88 11.34 7.53 -1.41
CA PRO A 88 12.18 6.55 -0.72
C PRO A 88 11.62 6.22 0.66
N ASP A 89 11.42 4.93 0.91
CA ASP A 89 11.11 4.42 2.23
C ASP A 89 12.37 4.53 3.12
N GLN A 90 12.20 4.92 4.39
CA GLN A 90 13.29 5.10 5.35
C GLN A 90 13.38 3.95 6.38
N GLY A 91 12.52 2.94 6.24
CA GLY A 91 12.51 1.73 7.08
C GLY A 91 11.55 1.81 8.27
#